data_AF-A0A2M9Y3F8-F1
#
_entry.id   AF-A0A2M9Y3F8-F1
#
_cell.length_a   1.000
_cell.length_b   1.000
_cell.length_c   1.000
_cell.angle_alpha   90.00
_cell.angle_beta   90.00
_cell.angle_gamma   90.00
#
_symmetry.space_group_name_H-M   'P 1'
#
loop_
_entity.id
_entity.type
_entity.pdbx_description
1 polymer ?
#
loop_
_entity_poly.entity_id
_entity_poly.type
_entity_poly.pdbx_seq_one_letter_code
_entity_poly.pdbx_strand_id
1 'polypeptide(L)'
;MGYRTFIQKRNYCLRFLPLVLSLGFWGCWANPFTHPPIECLMKQSNFLCPDKDPFKRWSPAQYLLLLPESTVTISNLTNNSIVETGFVVGTVPPGPTFVNVGIDDAMPTQVPVINGTWRYALPAKAVTNTFWTYGSLHTIYAHLPYERSNTIQVRMGTNHDTNGDGYPDLIVSATRINSDQGYAFVYNSNPITKQLETAPSTTITDGTTGTYFGSKISSGDFNGDGYADLIVGSQAYAGIISYGGRVLLFYSEGQSGIPSRNLNAGGLADTILSGITQDSRLGSFVKGADINHDGYDDAVLASPWNDDVFIFYSQGSSGVNSQNTNSANMVYKPGVNDNFGTNAYAGDVNGDGFQDLVVGAPFYSSKVGQIYVFLSNLGTLSNIPQQNLIAPLEVSNCPGANGCQFGTSIVLDYFNSDKCIDLAVGAPTFNSGQGIVFVFNSTCDAINPYSNIPNSILIGPPTTSCDANICSFGATLASGDTNGDGLPDLLIGATGASAGIGDVYLVLNDPITGFRNMNLSAGGSADSLFSGFATGSNFSQGLQFQDTNADGLQDIVISEPTATNRVYTFHSVRGGLPTNQNLFNGGVTSQTLAPPAGNGFGNSIALWKTKAESFLLAIVLKTKRILGFS
;
A
#
# COMPACT_ATOMS: atom_id res chain seq x y z
N MET A 1 -80.98 24.53 0.49
CA MET A 1 -80.21 25.77 0.20
C MET A 1 -78.75 25.47 0.51
N GLY A 2 -77.74 25.46 -0.36
CA GLY A 2 -77.58 25.61 -1.81
C GLY A 2 -76.10 25.29 -2.12
N TYR A 3 -75.87 24.29 -2.98
CA TYR A 3 -74.76 24.01 -3.91
C TYR A 3 -73.28 24.47 -3.65
N ARG A 4 -72.37 23.45 -3.64
CA ARG A 4 -71.15 23.24 -4.49
C ARG A 4 -69.71 23.69 -4.07
N THR A 5 -68.82 22.68 -3.88
CA THR A 5 -67.45 22.39 -4.49
C THR A 5 -66.32 23.46 -4.48
N PHE A 6 -64.99 23.25 -4.39
CA PHE A 6 -64.00 22.14 -4.25
C PHE A 6 -62.56 22.79 -4.32
N ILE A 7 -61.53 22.25 -3.62
CA ILE A 7 -60.04 22.41 -3.81
C ILE A 7 -59.36 23.78 -3.53
N GLN A 8 -58.10 23.96 -3.09
CA GLN A 8 -57.03 23.22 -2.37
C GLN A 8 -55.80 24.17 -2.25
N LYS A 9 -55.06 24.08 -1.13
CA LYS A 9 -53.69 24.56 -0.76
C LYS A 9 -52.84 25.38 -1.78
N ARG A 10 -52.28 26.53 -1.33
CA ARG A 10 -50.85 26.92 -1.48
C ARG A 10 -50.49 28.15 -0.61
N ASN A 11 -49.68 27.95 0.43
CA ASN A 11 -49.00 29.01 1.20
C ASN A 11 -47.51 28.62 1.31
N TYR A 12 -46.67 29.17 0.44
CA TYR A 12 -45.21 29.33 0.61
C TYR A 12 -44.76 30.34 -0.46
N CYS A 13 -45.03 31.62 -0.21
CA CYS A 13 -44.66 32.72 -1.11
C CYS A 13 -44.24 33.98 -0.33
N LEU A 14 -43.39 33.80 0.69
CA LEU A 14 -42.80 34.91 1.45
C LEU A 14 -41.33 34.60 1.75
N ARG A 15 -40.46 35.00 0.82
CA ARG A 15 -39.06 35.43 1.01
C ARG A 15 -38.39 35.62 -0.36
N PHE A 16 -38.89 36.58 -1.14
CA PHE A 16 -38.22 37.12 -2.33
C PHE A 16 -38.67 38.58 -2.50
N LEU A 17 -38.01 39.50 -1.80
CA LEU A 17 -37.96 40.95 -2.02
C LEU A 17 -37.06 41.52 -0.89
N PRO A 18 -35.71 41.52 -1.05
CA PRO A 18 -35.05 42.53 -1.86
C PRO A 18 -33.72 42.03 -2.49
N LEU A 19 -33.69 41.74 -3.80
CA LEU A 19 -32.42 41.45 -4.50
C LEU A 19 -32.47 41.88 -5.98
N VAL A 20 -33.17 42.99 -6.27
CA VAL A 20 -33.36 43.52 -7.65
C VAL A 20 -32.80 44.93 -7.81
N LEU A 21 -32.06 45.47 -6.82
CA LEU A 21 -31.59 46.87 -6.86
C LEU A 21 -30.09 47.07 -6.58
N SER A 22 -29.22 46.10 -6.93
CA SER A 22 -27.77 46.31 -6.84
C SER A 22 -26.91 45.75 -8.00
N LEU A 23 -27.50 45.30 -9.10
CA LEU A 23 -26.75 44.78 -10.26
C LEU A 23 -26.77 45.74 -11.45
N GLY A 24 -26.17 46.92 -11.24
CA GLY A 24 -26.19 47.98 -12.23
C GLY A 24 -24.91 48.79 -12.35
N PHE A 25 -23.73 48.31 -11.94
CA PHE A 25 -22.47 49.00 -12.24
C PHE A 25 -21.30 48.01 -12.25
N TRP A 26 -20.47 48.11 -13.29
CA TRP A 26 -19.28 47.31 -13.67
C TRP A 26 -19.65 46.14 -14.59
N GLY A 27 -19.36 46.10 -15.89
CA GLY A 27 -18.37 46.83 -16.68
C GLY A 27 -17.54 45.82 -17.47
N CYS A 28 -18.11 45.23 -18.53
CA CYS A 28 -17.34 44.54 -19.57
C CYS A 28 -17.69 45.14 -20.92
N TRP A 29 -16.92 46.15 -21.32
CA TRP A 29 -16.80 46.56 -22.72
C TRP A 29 -15.64 45.78 -23.34
N ALA A 30 -15.95 44.94 -24.33
CA ALA A 30 -14.98 44.52 -25.34
C ALA A 30 -15.64 44.62 -26.72
N ASN A 31 -14.90 45.26 -27.63
CA ASN A 31 -15.28 45.74 -28.96
C ASN A 31 -15.65 44.58 -29.93
N PRO A 32 -16.81 44.61 -30.62
CA PRO A 32 -17.33 43.46 -31.37
C PRO A 32 -16.73 43.20 -32.75
N PHE A 33 -15.66 43.91 -33.17
CA PHE A 33 -15.17 43.81 -34.55
C PHE A 33 -13.71 43.38 -34.75
N THR A 34 -12.92 43.12 -33.70
CA THR A 34 -11.52 42.66 -33.91
C THR A 34 -10.98 41.59 -32.95
N HIS A 35 -11.69 41.18 -31.88
CA HIS A 35 -11.28 40.04 -31.03
C HIS A 35 -12.52 39.27 -30.52
N PRO A 36 -12.71 37.99 -30.91
CA PRO A 36 -13.74 37.14 -30.34
C PRO A 36 -13.30 36.55 -28.98
N PRO A 37 -14.20 36.46 -27.97
CA PRO A 37 -13.96 35.67 -26.76
C PRO A 37 -13.98 34.17 -27.13
N ILE A 38 -12.85 33.69 -27.61
CA ILE A 38 -12.64 32.32 -28.08
C ILE A 38 -12.22 31.34 -26.96
N GLU A 39 -12.17 31.77 -25.69
CA GLU A 39 -11.71 30.90 -24.58
C GLU A 39 -12.78 30.55 -23.52
N CYS A 40 -13.96 31.18 -23.50
CA CYS A 40 -15.14 30.58 -22.83
C CYS A 40 -15.74 29.40 -23.63
N LEU A 41 -15.16 29.14 -24.81
CA LEU A 41 -15.41 28.07 -25.77
C LEU A 41 -14.56 26.82 -25.44
N MET A 42 -14.50 26.40 -24.17
CA MET A 42 -14.15 24.99 -23.89
C MET A 42 -15.32 24.11 -24.36
N LYS A 43 -15.26 23.75 -25.64
CA LYS A 43 -16.18 22.85 -26.34
C LYS A 43 -16.26 21.48 -25.68
N GLN A 44 -17.46 21.09 -25.27
CA GLN A 44 -18.32 20.13 -25.99
C GLN A 44 -19.77 20.60 -25.76
N SER A 45 -20.66 20.83 -26.72
CA SER A 45 -20.78 20.52 -28.16
C SER A 45 -21.57 21.64 -28.87
N ASN A 46 -21.28 21.90 -30.15
CA ASN A 46 -22.19 22.60 -31.08
C ASN A 46 -22.47 21.61 -32.23
N PHE A 47 -23.68 21.49 -32.77
CA PHE A 47 -24.40 22.51 -33.51
C PHE A 47 -25.91 22.31 -33.33
N LEU A 48 -26.64 23.40 -33.01
CA LEU A 48 -28.08 23.51 -32.71
C LEU A 48 -28.43 23.47 -31.21
N CYS A 49 -28.33 24.62 -30.53
CA CYS A 49 -29.09 24.88 -29.29
C CYS A 49 -30.55 24.39 -29.45
N PRO A 50 -31.20 23.78 -28.43
CA PRO A 50 -31.75 24.60 -27.34
C PRO A 50 -31.96 23.86 -26.01
N ASP A 51 -31.54 24.45 -24.89
CA ASP A 51 -32.18 24.15 -23.60
C ASP A 51 -32.83 25.43 -23.07
N LYS A 52 -34.17 25.39 -22.98
CA LYS A 52 -35.08 26.49 -22.64
C LYS A 52 -35.09 26.85 -21.15
N ASP A 53 -34.03 26.54 -20.42
CA ASP A 53 -34.02 26.76 -18.98
C ASP A 53 -33.20 28.01 -18.62
N PRO A 54 -33.86 29.17 -18.37
CA PRO A 54 -33.19 30.39 -17.98
C PRO A 54 -32.40 30.23 -16.67
N PHE A 55 -32.70 29.24 -15.83
CA PHE A 55 -31.94 28.99 -14.59
C PHE A 55 -30.52 28.46 -14.84
N LYS A 56 -30.27 27.72 -15.93
CA LYS A 56 -28.91 27.22 -16.27
C LYS A 56 -27.92 28.34 -16.65
N ARG A 57 -28.41 29.54 -16.99
CA ARG A 57 -27.57 30.69 -17.38
C ARG A 57 -27.11 31.55 -16.20
N TRP A 58 -27.77 31.46 -15.04
CA TRP A 58 -27.54 32.35 -13.91
C TRP A 58 -26.87 31.57 -12.77
N SER A 59 -25.54 31.49 -12.85
CA SER A 59 -24.62 30.82 -11.93
C SER A 59 -24.70 29.28 -11.91
N PRO A 60 -23.71 28.57 -12.49
CA PRO A 60 -23.59 27.11 -12.44
C PRO A 60 -23.66 26.55 -11.01
N ALA A 61 -23.15 27.30 -10.03
CA ALA A 61 -23.17 26.95 -8.62
C ALA A 61 -24.58 26.89 -8.01
N GLN A 62 -25.51 27.80 -8.37
CA GLN A 62 -26.89 27.74 -7.86
C GLN A 62 -27.70 26.62 -8.50
N TYR A 63 -27.41 26.26 -9.76
CA TYR A 63 -28.04 25.13 -10.42
C TYR A 63 -27.59 23.78 -9.82
N LEU A 64 -26.30 23.62 -9.49
CA LEU A 64 -25.78 22.46 -8.77
C LEU A 64 -26.44 22.29 -7.39
N LEU A 65 -26.75 23.39 -6.71
CA LEU A 65 -27.49 23.37 -5.45
C LEU A 65 -28.96 22.93 -5.60
N LEU A 66 -29.53 22.96 -6.80
CA LEU A 66 -30.90 22.52 -7.07
C LEU A 66 -30.99 21.05 -7.51
N LEU A 67 -29.86 20.39 -7.81
CA LEU A 67 -29.84 18.97 -8.14
C LEU A 67 -30.13 18.12 -6.89
N PRO A 68 -30.83 16.98 -7.04
CA PRO A 68 -30.98 16.01 -5.97
C PRO A 68 -29.62 15.42 -5.57
N GLU A 69 -29.55 14.92 -4.33
CA GLU A 69 -28.39 14.17 -3.86
C GLU A 69 -28.15 12.93 -4.72
N SER A 70 -26.89 12.51 -4.80
CA SER A 70 -26.50 11.35 -5.60
C SER A 70 -27.17 10.09 -5.09
N THR A 71 -27.77 9.32 -5.99
CA THR A 71 -28.24 7.95 -5.69
C THR A 71 -27.17 6.91 -5.99
N VAL A 72 -26.03 7.32 -6.55
CA VAL A 72 -24.86 6.49 -6.79
C VAL A 72 -24.06 6.33 -5.51
N THR A 73 -23.71 5.10 -5.19
CA THR A 73 -22.82 4.77 -4.08
C THR A 73 -21.44 4.41 -4.61
N ILE A 74 -20.40 4.75 -3.84
CA ILE A 74 -19.08 4.15 -3.93
C ILE A 74 -19.01 3.17 -2.75
N SER A 75 -18.76 1.90 -3.02
CA SER A 75 -18.99 0.82 -2.05
C SER A 75 -17.72 0.38 -1.33
N ASN A 76 -16.58 0.42 -2.00
CA ASN A 76 -15.31 -0.11 -1.49
C ASN A 76 -14.39 0.94 -0.86
N LEU A 77 -14.60 2.22 -1.19
CA LEU A 77 -13.77 3.31 -0.70
C LEU A 77 -14.63 4.34 0.01
N THR A 78 -14.04 4.97 1.03
CA THR A 78 -14.64 6.08 1.76
C THR A 78 -13.66 7.26 1.80
N ASN A 79 -14.10 8.38 2.38
CA ASN A 79 -13.22 9.55 2.46
C ASN A 79 -11.99 9.26 3.33
N ASN A 80 -10.82 9.71 2.90
CA ASN A 80 -9.50 9.44 3.46
C ASN A 80 -9.07 7.96 3.44
N SER A 81 -9.76 7.09 2.70
CA SER A 81 -9.32 5.71 2.54
C SER A 81 -7.98 5.64 1.80
N ILE A 82 -7.14 4.70 2.20
CA ILE A 82 -6.01 4.23 1.41
C ILE A 82 -6.54 3.25 0.36
N VAL A 83 -6.23 3.48 -0.92
CA VAL A 83 -6.73 2.65 -2.03
C VAL A 83 -5.89 1.39 -2.15
N GLU A 84 -6.48 0.23 -1.89
CA GLU A 84 -5.80 -1.07 -1.94
C GLU A 84 -6.23 -1.96 -3.11
N THR A 85 -6.84 -1.37 -4.14
CA THR A 85 -7.40 -2.07 -5.30
C THR A 85 -7.11 -1.31 -6.59
N GLY A 86 -7.10 -2.00 -7.73
CA GLY A 86 -7.09 -1.40 -9.05
C GLY A 86 -8.47 -0.87 -9.52
N PHE A 87 -9.54 -1.06 -8.75
CA PHE A 87 -10.90 -0.80 -9.19
C PHE A 87 -11.73 -0.03 -8.15
N VAL A 88 -12.54 0.93 -8.61
CA VAL A 88 -13.61 1.54 -7.83
C VAL A 88 -14.91 0.86 -8.19
N VAL A 89 -15.66 0.44 -7.19
CA VAL A 89 -16.95 -0.23 -7.39
C VAL A 89 -18.06 0.48 -6.64
N GLY A 90 -19.28 0.32 -7.14
CA GLY A 90 -20.44 0.96 -6.55
C GLY A 90 -21.76 0.38 -7.02
N THR A 91 -22.83 0.91 -6.45
CA THR A 91 -24.20 0.52 -6.81
C THR A 91 -25.05 1.71 -7.23
N VAL A 92 -26.11 1.43 -7.98
CA VAL A 92 -27.13 2.39 -8.40
C VAL A 92 -28.54 1.83 -8.17
N PRO A 93 -29.57 2.69 -8.03
CA PRO A 93 -30.95 2.24 -8.03
C PRO A 93 -31.33 1.54 -9.36
N PRO A 94 -32.44 0.79 -9.42
CA PRO A 94 -32.88 0.16 -10.66
C PRO A 94 -33.19 1.17 -11.77
N GLY A 95 -32.74 0.89 -13.01
CA GLY A 95 -33.11 1.65 -14.21
C GLY A 95 -31.95 2.28 -15.01
N PRO A 96 -30.95 2.92 -14.38
CA PRO A 96 -29.78 3.45 -15.07
C PRO A 96 -28.97 2.37 -15.77
N THR A 97 -28.45 2.68 -16.95
CA THR A 97 -27.58 1.80 -17.74
C THR A 97 -26.09 2.19 -17.65
N PHE A 98 -25.79 3.37 -17.12
CA PHE A 98 -24.43 3.85 -16.92
C PHE A 98 -24.36 4.84 -15.74
N VAL A 99 -23.14 5.02 -15.23
CA VAL A 99 -22.75 6.04 -14.24
C VAL A 99 -21.64 6.89 -14.84
N ASN A 100 -21.63 8.20 -14.57
CA ASN A 100 -20.50 9.05 -14.86
C ASN A 100 -19.51 8.96 -13.70
N VAL A 101 -18.32 8.43 -13.94
CA VAL A 101 -17.24 8.33 -12.94
C VAL A 101 -16.08 9.20 -13.41
N GLY A 102 -15.63 10.09 -12.55
CA GLY A 102 -14.47 10.94 -12.81
C GLY A 102 -13.46 10.87 -11.68
N ILE A 103 -12.24 11.23 -12.03
CA ILE A 103 -11.09 11.29 -11.15
C ILE A 103 -10.49 12.70 -11.24
N ASP A 104 -10.16 13.28 -10.10
CA ASP A 104 -9.64 14.62 -9.95
C ASP A 104 -10.45 15.64 -10.80
N ASP A 105 -9.77 16.45 -11.60
CA ASP A 105 -10.40 17.42 -12.51
C ASP A 105 -10.64 16.84 -13.92
N ALA A 106 -10.48 15.53 -14.12
CA ALA A 106 -10.66 14.90 -15.43
C ALA A 106 -12.14 14.84 -15.82
N MET A 107 -12.41 14.84 -17.13
CA MET A 107 -13.75 14.63 -17.65
C MET A 107 -14.26 13.24 -17.24
N PRO A 108 -15.52 13.12 -16.78
CA PRO A 108 -16.03 11.84 -16.32
C PRO A 108 -16.20 10.88 -17.50
N THR A 109 -15.93 9.61 -17.23
CA THR A 109 -16.12 8.48 -18.13
C THR A 109 -17.48 7.84 -17.87
N GLN A 110 -18.19 7.44 -18.93
CA GLN A 110 -19.41 6.66 -18.80
C GLN A 110 -19.07 5.20 -18.55
N VAL A 111 -19.41 4.72 -17.35
CA VAL A 111 -19.15 3.36 -16.88
C VAL A 111 -20.45 2.56 -16.97
N PRO A 112 -20.47 1.39 -17.63
CA PRO A 112 -21.67 0.59 -17.76
C PRO A 112 -22.13 0.06 -16.41
N VAL A 113 -23.45 0.04 -16.21
CA VAL A 113 -24.09 -0.60 -15.06
C VAL A 113 -24.53 -2.00 -15.46
N ILE A 114 -24.09 -3.00 -14.70
CA ILE A 114 -24.43 -4.41 -14.88
C ILE A 114 -25.05 -4.91 -13.58
N ASN A 115 -26.30 -5.37 -13.65
CA ASN A 115 -27.06 -5.89 -12.49
C ASN A 115 -27.12 -4.91 -11.30
N GLY A 116 -27.24 -3.61 -11.56
CA GLY A 116 -27.30 -2.58 -10.52
C GLY A 116 -25.95 -2.19 -9.90
N THR A 117 -24.85 -2.77 -10.39
CA THR A 117 -23.48 -2.47 -9.97
C THR A 117 -22.69 -1.83 -11.12
N TRP A 118 -21.67 -1.05 -10.78
CA TRP A 118 -20.72 -0.50 -11.73
C TRP A 118 -19.30 -0.72 -11.21
N ARG A 119 -18.35 -0.83 -12.14
CA ARG A 119 -16.93 -1.03 -11.85
C ARG A 119 -16.10 -0.15 -12.77
N TYR A 120 -15.26 0.68 -12.19
CA TYR A 120 -14.35 1.57 -12.90
C TYR A 120 -12.91 1.15 -12.60
N ALA A 121 -12.14 0.85 -13.64
CA ALA A 121 -10.71 0.65 -13.48
C ALA A 121 -10.05 1.99 -13.16
N LEU A 122 -9.31 2.03 -12.05
CA LEU A 122 -8.43 3.16 -11.77
C LEU A 122 -7.33 3.21 -12.83
N PRO A 123 -6.79 4.40 -13.14
CA PRO A 123 -5.73 4.50 -14.13
C PRO A 123 -4.56 3.56 -13.85
N ALA A 124 -4.42 2.54 -14.69
CA ALA A 124 -3.25 1.67 -14.69
C ALA A 124 -2.07 2.40 -15.32
N LYS A 125 -0.88 2.16 -14.79
CA LYS A 125 0.34 2.90 -15.13
C LYS A 125 0.84 2.72 -16.59
N ALA A 126 0.30 1.76 -17.32
CA ALA A 126 0.53 1.61 -18.77
C ALA A 126 -0.17 2.69 -19.64
N VAL A 127 -1.07 3.52 -19.07
CA VAL A 127 -1.89 4.52 -19.79
C VAL A 127 -1.37 5.96 -19.63
N THR A 128 -0.51 6.43 -20.55
CA THR A 128 0.22 7.72 -20.46
C THR A 128 -0.60 8.93 -19.95
N ASN A 129 -0.04 9.69 -18.99
CA ASN A 129 -0.48 11.02 -18.50
C ASN A 129 -1.65 11.08 -17.51
N THR A 130 -2.03 9.98 -16.84
CA THR A 130 -3.13 9.97 -15.84
C THR A 130 -2.80 9.16 -14.60
N PHE A 131 -1.58 9.26 -14.07
CA PHE A 131 -1.10 8.28 -13.09
C PHE A 131 -1.20 8.73 -11.65
N TRP A 132 -1.65 7.81 -10.80
CA TRP A 132 -1.64 7.94 -9.35
C TRP A 132 -0.42 7.22 -8.79
N THR A 133 0.17 7.81 -7.77
CA THR A 133 1.43 7.37 -7.16
C THR A 133 1.15 7.10 -5.69
N TYR A 134 1.70 6.06 -5.10
CA TYR A 134 1.49 5.79 -3.67
C TYR A 134 1.63 7.05 -2.82
N GLY A 135 0.72 7.20 -1.88
CA GLY A 135 0.59 8.38 -1.04
C GLY A 135 -0.02 9.60 -1.69
N SER A 136 -0.19 9.66 -3.01
CA SER A 136 -0.81 10.82 -3.64
C SER A 136 -2.28 10.92 -3.32
N LEU A 137 -2.72 12.16 -3.06
CA LEU A 137 -4.11 12.47 -2.76
C LEU A 137 -4.88 12.68 -4.05
N HIS A 138 -6.02 12.01 -4.15
CA HIS A 138 -6.89 12.07 -5.31
C HIS A 138 -8.35 12.19 -4.93
N THR A 139 -9.14 12.78 -5.83
CA THR A 139 -10.59 12.89 -5.70
C THR A 139 -11.27 11.91 -6.65
N ILE A 140 -12.18 11.08 -6.15
CA ILE A 140 -13.05 10.25 -6.98
C ILE A 140 -14.45 10.82 -6.88
N TYR A 141 -15.14 10.94 -8.00
CA TYR A 141 -16.53 11.32 -8.00
C TYR A 141 -17.38 10.47 -8.95
N ALA A 142 -18.60 10.15 -8.51
CA ALA A 142 -19.54 9.35 -9.28
C ALA A 142 -20.95 9.97 -9.21
N HIS A 143 -21.68 9.98 -10.33
CA HIS A 143 -23.07 10.44 -10.37
C HIS A 143 -23.85 9.94 -11.57
N LEU A 144 -25.18 9.94 -11.45
CA LEU A 144 -26.08 9.84 -12.59
C LEU A 144 -26.25 11.19 -13.29
N PRO A 145 -26.72 11.20 -14.55
CA PRO A 145 -27.16 12.44 -15.18
C PRO A 145 -28.18 13.18 -14.31
N TYR A 146 -27.98 14.49 -14.14
CA TYR A 146 -28.87 15.38 -13.38
C TYR A 146 -28.94 15.14 -11.86
N GLU A 147 -27.93 14.47 -11.28
CA GLU A 147 -27.72 14.39 -9.83
C GLU A 147 -26.43 15.13 -9.44
N ARG A 148 -26.28 15.43 -8.14
CA ARG A 148 -24.98 15.86 -7.60
C ARG A 148 -23.96 14.71 -7.60
N SER A 149 -22.69 15.09 -7.63
CA SER A 149 -21.57 14.17 -7.47
C SER A 149 -21.48 13.62 -6.04
N ASN A 150 -21.44 12.30 -5.90
CA ASN A 150 -20.89 11.66 -4.72
C ASN A 150 -19.37 11.71 -4.85
N THR A 151 -18.69 12.43 -3.96
CA THR A 151 -17.26 12.74 -4.07
C THR A 151 -16.54 12.29 -2.81
N ILE A 152 -15.44 11.56 -2.97
CA ILE A 152 -14.55 11.13 -1.90
C ILE A 152 -13.12 11.56 -2.23
N GLN A 153 -12.33 11.85 -1.20
CA GLN A 153 -10.88 11.95 -1.30
C GLN A 153 -10.26 10.66 -0.82
N VAL A 154 -9.25 10.19 -1.54
CA VAL A 154 -8.54 8.95 -1.24
C VAL A 154 -7.05 9.17 -1.39
N ARG A 155 -6.27 8.37 -0.68
CA ARG A 155 -4.82 8.31 -0.84
C ARG A 155 -4.48 7.06 -1.62
N MET A 156 -3.71 7.17 -2.70
CA MET A 156 -3.33 5.98 -3.45
C MET A 156 -2.48 5.09 -2.54
N GLY A 157 -2.90 3.85 -2.37
CA GLY A 157 -2.14 2.84 -1.65
C GLY A 157 -1.65 1.80 -2.62
N THR A 158 -1.96 0.57 -2.26
CA THR A 158 -1.20 -0.59 -2.63
C THR A 158 -2.13 -1.69 -3.09
N ASN A 159 -2.09 -2.06 -4.38
CA ASN A 159 -3.06 -2.96 -4.96
C ASN A 159 -2.86 -4.41 -4.47
N HIS A 160 -3.84 -4.91 -3.71
CA HIS A 160 -3.92 -6.28 -3.22
C HIS A 160 -5.11 -7.04 -3.84
N ASP A 161 -5.87 -6.42 -4.74
CA ASP A 161 -7.05 -7.00 -5.36
C ASP A 161 -6.65 -7.83 -6.59
N THR A 162 -6.57 -9.14 -6.40
CA THR A 162 -6.11 -10.08 -7.43
C THR A 162 -7.21 -10.40 -8.44
N ASN A 163 -8.48 -10.27 -8.05
CA ASN A 163 -9.64 -10.65 -8.85
C ASN A 163 -10.41 -9.43 -9.42
N GLY A 164 -10.00 -8.22 -9.06
CA GLY A 164 -10.61 -6.96 -9.51
C GLY A 164 -12.08 -6.78 -9.10
N ASP A 165 -12.50 -7.32 -7.96
CA ASP A 165 -13.85 -7.13 -7.41
C ASP A 165 -14.01 -5.80 -6.67
N GLY A 166 -12.91 -5.04 -6.52
CA GLY A 166 -12.86 -3.76 -5.84
C GLY A 166 -12.45 -3.85 -4.38
N TYR A 167 -12.22 -5.05 -3.84
CA TYR A 167 -11.81 -5.25 -2.45
C TYR A 167 -10.45 -5.97 -2.41
N PRO A 168 -9.52 -5.54 -1.54
CA PRO A 168 -8.20 -6.15 -1.49
C PRO A 168 -8.27 -7.60 -0.98
N ASP A 169 -7.53 -8.51 -1.61
CA ASP A 169 -7.43 -9.92 -1.21
C ASP A 169 -6.25 -10.12 -0.25
N LEU A 170 -6.43 -10.95 0.79
CA LEU A 170 -5.34 -11.25 1.72
C LEU A 170 -4.47 -12.37 1.15
N ILE A 171 -3.20 -12.05 0.89
CA ILE A 171 -2.20 -13.00 0.39
C ILE A 171 -1.28 -13.43 1.55
N VAL A 172 -1.29 -14.72 1.86
CA VAL A 172 -0.56 -15.29 2.99
C VAL A 172 0.34 -16.41 2.52
N SER A 173 1.59 -16.42 2.97
CA SER A 173 2.50 -17.52 2.70
C SER A 173 2.45 -18.61 3.77
N ALA A 174 3.08 -19.75 3.47
CA ALA A 174 2.94 -20.98 4.21
C ALA A 174 4.24 -21.80 4.17
N THR A 175 5.26 -21.40 4.94
CA THR A 175 6.44 -22.24 5.19
C THR A 175 7.01 -21.97 6.59
N ARG A 176 7.09 -23.01 7.41
CA ARG A 176 7.54 -22.92 8.82
C ARG A 176 9.01 -23.31 8.97
N ILE A 177 9.37 -24.44 8.37
CA ILE A 177 10.69 -25.08 8.49
C ILE A 177 11.03 -25.81 7.19
N ASN A 178 12.30 -26.16 7.00
CA ASN A 178 12.79 -26.85 5.82
C ASN A 178 12.18 -28.24 5.57
N SER A 179 11.59 -28.91 6.57
CA SER A 179 10.93 -30.19 6.33
C SER A 179 9.55 -30.07 5.69
N ASP A 180 8.98 -28.88 5.67
CA ASP A 180 7.60 -28.66 5.26
C ASP A 180 7.52 -28.23 3.79
N GLN A 181 6.43 -28.63 3.14
CA GLN A 181 6.07 -28.12 1.83
C GLN A 181 5.58 -26.67 1.97
N GLY A 182 6.08 -25.80 1.09
CA GLY A 182 5.71 -24.40 1.06
C GLY A 182 4.42 -24.14 0.29
N TYR A 183 3.60 -23.17 0.74
CA TYR A 183 2.42 -22.70 0.02
C TYR A 183 2.32 -21.18 -0.03
N ALA A 184 1.53 -20.69 -0.98
CA ALA A 184 0.98 -19.35 -1.02
C ALA A 184 -0.54 -19.45 -1.18
N PHE A 185 -1.29 -18.69 -0.39
CA PHE A 185 -2.74 -18.67 -0.36
C PHE A 185 -3.26 -17.27 -0.62
N VAL A 186 -4.37 -17.18 -1.37
CA VAL A 186 -5.14 -15.94 -1.53
C VAL A 186 -6.50 -16.16 -0.89
N TYR A 187 -6.90 -15.26 0.00
CA TYR A 187 -8.21 -15.22 0.64
C TYR A 187 -8.94 -13.97 0.19
N ASN A 188 -10.08 -14.14 -0.46
CA ASN A 188 -10.83 -13.00 -0.96
C ASN A 188 -11.60 -12.32 0.16
N SER A 189 -11.74 -11.00 0.09
CA SER A 189 -12.60 -10.24 0.98
C SER A 189 -14.06 -10.37 0.55
N ASN A 190 -14.96 -10.68 1.48
CA ASN A 190 -16.38 -10.79 1.19
C ASN A 190 -17.13 -9.53 1.66
N PRO A 191 -17.57 -8.65 0.73
CA PRO A 191 -18.21 -7.39 1.10
C PRO A 191 -19.61 -7.54 1.70
N ILE A 192 -20.22 -8.73 1.59
CA ILE A 192 -21.55 -9.04 2.16
C ILE A 192 -21.41 -9.47 3.62
N THR A 193 -20.50 -10.39 3.92
CA THR A 193 -20.27 -10.88 5.28
C THR A 193 -19.35 -9.97 6.09
N LYS A 194 -18.65 -9.04 5.43
CA LYS A 194 -17.66 -8.14 6.03
C LYS A 194 -16.52 -8.90 6.72
N GLN A 195 -16.04 -9.94 6.04
CA GLN A 195 -14.99 -10.84 6.51
C GLN A 195 -14.22 -11.42 5.32
N LEU A 196 -13.02 -11.92 5.55
CA LEU A 196 -12.31 -12.74 4.57
C LEU A 196 -13.03 -14.09 4.38
N GLU A 197 -12.94 -14.66 3.19
CA GLU A 197 -13.37 -16.04 2.96
C GLU A 197 -12.55 -17.01 3.84
N THR A 198 -13.21 -18.04 4.38
CA THR A 198 -12.54 -18.99 5.29
C THR A 198 -11.72 -20.05 4.55
N ALA A 199 -11.98 -20.23 3.25
CA ALA A 199 -11.21 -21.09 2.36
C ALA A 199 -10.48 -20.22 1.34
N PRO A 200 -9.21 -20.52 1.01
CA PRO A 200 -8.48 -19.75 0.02
C PRO A 200 -9.08 -19.97 -1.37
N SER A 201 -9.23 -18.88 -2.14
CA SER A 201 -9.61 -18.91 -3.56
C SER A 201 -8.49 -19.51 -4.41
N THR A 202 -7.24 -19.24 -4.01
CA THR A 202 -6.03 -19.69 -4.71
C THR A 202 -5.10 -20.43 -3.76
N THR A 203 -4.58 -21.57 -4.23
CA THR A 203 -3.50 -22.31 -3.56
C THR A 203 -2.37 -22.54 -4.55
N ILE A 204 -1.18 -22.05 -4.22
CA ILE A 204 0.04 -22.23 -5.01
C ILE A 204 1.09 -22.95 -4.18
N THR A 205 1.78 -23.91 -4.79
CA THR A 205 2.91 -24.61 -4.18
C THR A 205 3.89 -25.09 -5.23
N ASP A 206 5.17 -25.16 -4.87
CA ASP A 206 6.13 -25.86 -5.72
C ASP A 206 6.11 -27.38 -5.59
N GLY A 207 5.30 -27.91 -4.65
CA GLY A 207 5.08 -29.34 -4.49
C GLY A 207 6.25 -30.09 -3.85
N THR A 208 7.22 -29.37 -3.28
CA THR A 208 8.45 -29.93 -2.72
C THR A 208 8.72 -29.43 -1.30
N THR A 209 9.39 -30.26 -0.49
CA THR A 209 9.88 -29.87 0.83
C THR A 209 11.32 -29.35 0.72
N GLY A 210 11.77 -28.57 1.70
CA GLY A 210 13.18 -28.11 1.74
C GLY A 210 13.50 -26.87 0.91
N THR A 211 12.56 -26.38 0.10
CA THR A 211 12.80 -25.25 -0.81
C THR A 211 12.52 -23.89 -0.19
N TYR A 212 11.82 -23.85 0.95
CA TYR A 212 11.34 -22.62 1.57
C TYR A 212 10.46 -21.79 0.62
N PHE A 213 9.69 -22.47 -0.23
CA PHE A 213 8.68 -21.81 -1.07
C PHE A 213 7.70 -21.04 -0.19
N GLY A 214 7.50 -19.76 -0.48
CA GLY A 214 6.67 -18.88 0.34
C GLY A 214 7.36 -18.36 1.60
N SER A 215 8.68 -18.44 1.74
CA SER A 215 9.38 -17.81 2.88
C SER A 215 9.37 -16.27 2.84
N LYS A 216 9.18 -15.73 1.64
CA LYS A 216 8.82 -14.35 1.34
C LYS A 216 7.86 -14.33 0.16
N ILE A 217 6.95 -13.37 0.20
CA ILE A 217 5.90 -13.18 -0.78
C ILE A 217 5.61 -11.69 -0.91
N SER A 218 5.25 -11.25 -2.11
CA SER A 218 4.82 -9.89 -2.42
C SER A 218 3.80 -9.99 -3.56
N SER A 219 2.99 -8.97 -3.76
CA SER A 219 2.25 -8.78 -5.01
C SER A 219 2.94 -7.73 -5.90
N GLY A 220 2.39 -7.45 -7.08
CA GLY A 220 2.77 -6.39 -8.03
C GLY A 220 1.76 -6.33 -9.16
N ASP A 221 1.64 -5.24 -9.90
CA ASP A 221 1.00 -5.26 -11.23
C ASP A 221 2.12 -5.32 -12.27
N PHE A 222 2.68 -6.52 -12.49
CA PHE A 222 3.89 -6.68 -13.29
C PHE A 222 3.57 -6.62 -14.79
N ASN A 223 2.35 -7.00 -15.18
CA ASN A 223 1.89 -6.98 -16.57
C ASN A 223 1.03 -5.74 -16.92
N GLY A 224 0.75 -4.86 -15.96
CA GLY A 224 0.07 -3.58 -16.16
C GLY A 224 -1.42 -3.70 -16.48
N ASP A 225 -2.06 -4.82 -16.12
CA ASP A 225 -3.47 -5.09 -16.43
C ASP A 225 -4.46 -4.57 -15.38
N GLY A 226 -3.94 -4.00 -14.28
CA GLY A 226 -4.70 -3.43 -13.18
C GLY A 226 -5.12 -4.44 -12.09
N TYR A 227 -4.83 -5.73 -12.26
CA TYR A 227 -5.02 -6.76 -11.25
C TYR A 227 -3.72 -6.99 -10.48
N ALA A 228 -3.82 -7.37 -9.21
CA ALA A 228 -2.64 -7.74 -8.44
C ALA A 228 -2.15 -9.15 -8.83
N ASP A 229 -0.90 -9.22 -9.29
CA ASP A 229 -0.15 -10.45 -9.50
C ASP A 229 0.63 -10.86 -8.23
N LEU A 230 1.22 -12.05 -8.25
CA LEU A 230 1.90 -12.64 -7.09
C LEU A 230 3.32 -13.11 -7.39
N ILE A 231 4.28 -12.63 -6.60
CA ILE A 231 5.67 -13.06 -6.63
C ILE A 231 6.05 -13.83 -5.35
N VAL A 232 6.64 -15.01 -5.50
CA VAL A 232 6.91 -15.94 -4.39
C VAL A 232 8.38 -16.38 -4.39
N GLY A 233 9.05 -16.21 -3.26
CA GLY A 233 10.43 -16.67 -3.04
C GLY A 233 10.50 -18.14 -2.64
N SER A 234 11.48 -18.86 -3.19
CA SER A 234 11.84 -20.24 -2.86
C SER A 234 13.34 -20.28 -2.58
N GLN A 235 13.72 -19.61 -1.49
CA GLN A 235 15.10 -19.21 -1.20
C GLN A 235 16.07 -20.39 -1.05
N ALA A 236 15.60 -21.59 -0.71
CA ALA A 236 16.47 -22.75 -0.55
C ALA A 236 16.37 -23.75 -1.71
N TYR A 237 15.68 -23.39 -2.79
CA TYR A 237 15.55 -24.26 -3.95
C TYR A 237 16.94 -24.65 -4.51
N ALA A 238 17.17 -25.96 -4.59
CA ALA A 238 18.40 -26.55 -5.11
C ALA A 238 18.20 -27.01 -6.57
N GLY A 239 18.03 -26.03 -7.47
CA GLY A 239 17.84 -26.26 -8.91
C GLY A 239 19.15 -26.44 -9.65
N ILE A 240 19.59 -25.39 -10.35
CA ILE A 240 20.83 -25.36 -11.14
C ILE A 240 22.06 -25.63 -10.24
N ILE A 241 22.00 -25.19 -8.99
CA ILE A 241 23.06 -25.22 -7.99
C ILE A 241 22.46 -25.35 -6.60
N SER A 242 23.23 -25.89 -5.66
CA SER A 242 22.80 -26.06 -4.26
C SER A 242 22.49 -24.72 -3.60
N TYR A 243 21.29 -24.59 -3.03
CA TYR A 243 20.79 -23.38 -2.35
C TYR A 243 20.96 -22.08 -3.16
N GLY A 244 20.91 -22.17 -4.50
CA GLY A 244 20.91 -20.99 -5.36
C GLY A 244 19.62 -20.17 -5.22
N GLY A 245 18.52 -20.82 -4.82
CA GLY A 245 17.22 -20.18 -4.70
C GLY A 245 16.59 -19.85 -6.05
N ARG A 246 15.29 -19.56 -6.02
CA ARG A 246 14.54 -19.04 -7.16
C ARG A 246 13.36 -18.20 -6.69
N VAL A 247 12.83 -17.41 -7.61
CA VAL A 247 11.61 -16.63 -7.43
C VAL A 247 10.65 -16.95 -8.58
N LEU A 248 9.37 -17.05 -8.25
CA LEU A 248 8.30 -17.42 -9.18
C LEU A 248 7.24 -16.33 -9.23
N LEU A 249 6.77 -16.00 -10.42
CA LEU A 249 5.71 -15.02 -10.65
C LEU A 249 4.47 -15.75 -11.20
N PHE A 250 3.31 -15.34 -10.70
CA PHE A 250 2.00 -15.82 -11.13
C PHE A 250 1.12 -14.63 -11.43
N TYR A 251 0.69 -14.50 -12.68
CA TYR A 251 -0.18 -13.41 -13.10
C TYR A 251 -1.64 -13.69 -12.73
N SER A 252 -2.41 -12.63 -12.50
CA SER A 252 -3.87 -12.75 -12.42
C SER A 252 -4.45 -13.12 -13.79
N GLU A 253 -5.49 -13.97 -13.81
CA GLU A 253 -6.30 -14.25 -15.01
C GLU A 253 -7.56 -13.35 -15.02
N GLY A 254 -7.35 -12.06 -14.68
CA GLY A 254 -8.39 -11.03 -14.57
C GLY A 254 -9.38 -11.34 -13.45
N GLN A 255 -10.68 -11.33 -13.75
CA GLN A 255 -11.71 -11.56 -12.72
C GLN A 255 -11.73 -12.98 -12.13
N SER A 256 -10.98 -13.91 -12.72
CA SER A 256 -10.80 -15.24 -12.15
C SER A 256 -9.78 -15.26 -11.02
N GLY A 257 -9.03 -14.16 -10.83
CA GLY A 257 -7.92 -14.06 -9.89
C GLY A 257 -6.71 -14.86 -10.34
N ILE A 258 -5.77 -15.05 -9.41
CA ILE A 258 -4.57 -15.86 -9.65
C ILE A 258 -4.96 -17.35 -9.66
N PRO A 259 -4.57 -18.13 -10.67
CA PRO A 259 -4.92 -19.54 -10.75
C PRO A 259 -4.19 -20.39 -9.69
N SER A 260 -4.86 -21.40 -9.14
CA SER A 260 -4.19 -22.39 -8.28
C SER A 260 -3.17 -23.22 -9.08
N ARG A 261 -1.95 -23.38 -8.55
CA ARG A 261 -0.85 -24.08 -9.24
C ARG A 261 -0.09 -25.02 -8.29
N ASN A 262 0.20 -26.22 -8.75
CA ASN A 262 1.15 -27.13 -8.09
C ASN A 262 2.22 -27.53 -9.10
N LEU A 263 3.44 -27.03 -8.93
CA LEU A 263 4.50 -27.24 -9.92
C LEU A 263 4.97 -28.69 -10.01
N ASN A 264 4.92 -29.44 -8.91
CA ASN A 264 5.25 -30.87 -8.92
C ASN A 264 4.14 -31.74 -9.55
N ALA A 265 2.94 -31.17 -9.74
CA ALA A 265 1.82 -31.82 -10.42
C ALA A 265 1.60 -31.28 -11.85
N GLY A 266 2.59 -30.62 -12.45
CA GLY A 266 2.53 -30.09 -13.82
C GLY A 266 1.94 -28.69 -13.96
N GLY A 267 1.63 -28.01 -12.85
CA GLY A 267 1.33 -26.58 -12.87
C GLY A 267 2.55 -25.76 -13.29
N LEU A 268 2.32 -24.61 -13.91
CA LEU A 268 3.37 -23.72 -14.39
C LEU A 268 3.28 -22.37 -13.66
N ALA A 269 4.45 -21.81 -13.36
CA ALA A 269 4.58 -20.39 -13.07
C ALA A 269 4.76 -19.64 -14.40
N ASP A 270 4.28 -18.41 -14.46
CA ASP A 270 4.41 -17.58 -15.67
C ASP A 270 5.86 -17.16 -15.87
N THR A 271 6.54 -16.82 -14.77
CA THR A 271 7.97 -16.47 -14.77
C THR A 271 8.76 -17.19 -13.68
N ILE A 272 9.97 -17.62 -14.02
CA ILE A 272 10.95 -18.20 -13.10
C ILE A 272 12.26 -17.42 -13.19
N LEU A 273 12.67 -16.83 -12.07
CA LEU A 273 13.94 -16.14 -11.88
C LEU A 273 14.86 -17.01 -11.03
N SER A 274 15.98 -17.48 -11.60
CA SER A 274 16.85 -18.47 -10.95
C SER A 274 18.15 -17.86 -10.43
N GLY A 275 18.53 -18.21 -9.21
CA GLY A 275 19.87 -17.92 -8.68
C GLY A 275 20.90 -18.93 -9.19
N ILE A 276 22.10 -18.45 -9.50
CA ILE A 276 23.20 -19.27 -10.06
C ILE A 276 24.49 -19.24 -9.24
N THR A 277 24.49 -18.55 -8.09
CA THR A 277 25.60 -18.58 -7.13
C THR A 277 25.27 -19.51 -5.97
N GLN A 278 26.18 -20.43 -5.65
CA GLN A 278 25.98 -21.41 -4.57
C GLN A 278 25.69 -20.70 -3.24
N ASP A 279 24.72 -21.23 -2.49
CA ASP A 279 24.32 -20.71 -1.17
C ASP A 279 23.81 -19.25 -1.15
N SER A 280 23.55 -18.64 -2.31
CA SER A 280 23.08 -17.25 -2.41
C SER A 280 21.67 -17.05 -1.88
N ARG A 281 20.82 -18.08 -2.01
CA ARG A 281 19.44 -18.09 -1.59
C ARG A 281 18.58 -16.99 -2.21
N LEU A 282 18.62 -16.85 -3.54
CA LEU A 282 17.75 -15.90 -4.24
C LEU A 282 16.27 -16.10 -3.87
N GLY A 283 15.60 -15.00 -3.53
CA GLY A 283 14.20 -15.02 -3.07
C GLY A 283 14.06 -15.00 -1.56
N SER A 284 15.14 -14.73 -0.84
CA SER A 284 15.13 -14.46 0.61
C SER A 284 14.49 -13.13 0.96
N PHE A 285 14.36 -12.25 -0.03
CA PHE A 285 13.52 -11.08 -0.07
C PHE A 285 12.97 -10.93 -1.49
N VAL A 286 11.69 -10.57 -1.61
CA VAL A 286 11.00 -10.33 -2.89
C VAL A 286 10.09 -9.12 -2.73
N LYS A 287 10.10 -8.21 -3.70
CA LYS A 287 9.20 -7.05 -3.74
C LYS A 287 8.90 -6.68 -5.19
N GLY A 288 7.64 -6.33 -5.47
CA GLY A 288 7.22 -5.71 -6.73
C GLY A 288 7.32 -4.19 -6.66
N ALA A 289 7.96 -3.56 -7.64
CA ALA A 289 8.03 -2.11 -7.76
C ALA A 289 8.44 -1.62 -9.16
N ASP A 290 7.66 -0.74 -9.78
CA ASP A 290 8.03 0.08 -10.97
C ASP A 290 9.24 1.00 -10.66
N ILE A 291 10.44 0.44 -10.64
CA ILE A 291 11.70 1.12 -10.31
C ILE A 291 12.13 2.02 -11.47
N ASN A 292 11.87 1.58 -12.70
CA ASN A 292 12.30 2.28 -13.90
C ASN A 292 11.31 3.36 -14.38
N HIS A 293 10.15 3.48 -13.74
CA HIS A 293 9.08 4.42 -14.09
C HIS A 293 8.49 4.19 -15.50
N ASP A 294 8.47 2.95 -15.98
CA ASP A 294 7.86 2.59 -17.27
C ASP A 294 6.36 2.26 -17.15
N GLY A 295 5.87 2.16 -15.92
CA GLY A 295 4.48 1.95 -15.59
C GLY A 295 4.08 0.50 -15.35
N TYR A 296 5.04 -0.41 -15.29
CA TYR A 296 4.86 -1.81 -14.92
C TYR A 296 5.67 -2.08 -13.66
N ASP A 297 5.17 -2.91 -12.75
CA ASP A 297 5.99 -3.25 -11.58
C ASP A 297 7.16 -4.17 -11.97
N ASP A 298 8.37 -3.83 -11.52
CA ASP A 298 9.58 -4.63 -11.68
C ASP A 298 9.81 -5.53 -10.47
N ALA A 299 10.68 -6.54 -10.62
CA ALA A 299 11.03 -7.43 -9.51
C ALA A 299 12.32 -6.99 -8.82
N VAL A 300 12.22 -6.64 -7.53
CA VAL A 300 13.36 -6.37 -6.63
C VAL A 300 13.57 -7.60 -5.74
N LEU A 301 14.69 -8.29 -5.94
CA LEU A 301 14.99 -9.56 -5.29
C LEU A 301 16.32 -9.46 -4.52
N ALA A 302 16.45 -10.22 -3.44
CA ALA A 302 17.73 -10.25 -2.72
C ALA A 302 18.20 -11.65 -2.33
N SER A 303 19.51 -11.70 -2.12
CA SER A 303 20.32 -12.84 -1.67
C SER A 303 21.26 -12.35 -0.57
N PRO A 304 20.74 -12.08 0.65
CA PRO A 304 21.49 -11.35 1.69
C PRO A 304 22.74 -12.08 2.18
N TRP A 305 22.79 -13.41 2.08
CA TRP A 305 24.00 -14.20 2.41
C TRP A 305 25.18 -13.90 1.50
N ASN A 306 24.93 -13.38 0.31
CA ASN A 306 25.95 -12.94 -0.63
C ASN A 306 25.97 -11.41 -0.78
N ASP A 307 25.20 -10.66 0.02
CA ASP A 307 25.11 -9.20 -0.06
C ASP A 307 24.64 -8.68 -1.44
N ASP A 308 23.81 -9.47 -2.15
CA ASP A 308 23.35 -9.11 -3.50
C ASP A 308 21.87 -8.70 -3.50
N VAL A 309 21.57 -7.58 -4.17
CA VAL A 309 20.21 -7.19 -4.60
C VAL A 309 20.16 -7.15 -6.12
N PHE A 310 19.14 -7.77 -6.70
CA PHE A 310 18.91 -7.88 -8.15
C PHE A 310 17.62 -7.16 -8.52
N ILE A 311 17.66 -6.45 -9.66
CA ILE A 311 16.47 -5.83 -10.24
C ILE A 311 16.25 -6.40 -11.64
N PHE A 312 15.03 -6.87 -11.87
CA PHE A 312 14.57 -7.38 -13.16
C PHE A 312 13.39 -6.55 -13.64
N TYR A 313 13.59 -5.84 -14.74
CA TYR A 313 12.55 -4.98 -15.29
C TYR A 313 11.44 -5.78 -15.97
N SER A 314 10.22 -5.32 -15.80
CA SER A 314 9.11 -5.75 -16.63
C SER A 314 9.36 -5.39 -18.09
N GLN A 315 8.80 -6.16 -19.01
CA GLN A 315 8.91 -5.97 -20.46
C GLN A 315 7.56 -5.55 -21.02
N GLY A 316 6.95 -4.55 -20.38
CA GLY A 316 5.60 -4.09 -20.66
C GLY A 316 4.55 -5.14 -20.28
N SER A 317 3.51 -5.29 -21.11
CA SER A 317 2.42 -6.23 -20.83
C SER A 317 2.82 -7.71 -20.85
N SER A 318 4.06 -8.02 -21.22
CA SER A 318 4.62 -9.38 -21.08
C SER A 318 5.13 -9.67 -19.67
N GLY A 319 5.18 -8.66 -18.81
CA GLY A 319 5.70 -8.75 -17.46
C GLY A 319 7.21 -9.01 -17.42
N VAL A 320 7.70 -9.53 -16.30
CA VAL A 320 9.10 -9.91 -16.14
C VAL A 320 9.35 -11.24 -16.84
N ASN A 321 10.41 -11.35 -17.66
CA ASN A 321 10.73 -12.59 -18.36
C ASN A 321 11.48 -13.62 -17.50
N SER A 322 11.31 -14.91 -17.81
CA SER A 322 12.08 -16.00 -17.17
C SER A 322 13.57 -15.92 -17.53
N GLN A 323 14.41 -15.85 -16.51
CA GLN A 323 15.87 -15.69 -16.66
C GLN A 323 16.62 -16.04 -15.36
N ASN A 324 17.92 -15.76 -15.31
CA ASN A 324 18.74 -15.97 -14.13
C ASN A 324 19.50 -14.69 -13.73
N THR A 325 20.18 -14.72 -12.59
CA THR A 325 20.85 -13.55 -12.01
C THR A 325 21.99 -12.96 -12.86
N ASN A 326 22.53 -13.65 -13.88
CA ASN A 326 23.49 -13.03 -14.81
C ASN A 326 22.83 -12.05 -15.78
N SER A 327 21.52 -12.16 -15.98
CA SER A 327 20.74 -11.33 -16.90
C SER A 327 19.91 -10.28 -16.15
N ALA A 328 20.14 -10.11 -14.84
CA ALA A 328 19.54 -9.03 -14.08
C ALA A 328 19.88 -7.67 -14.72
N ASN A 329 18.90 -6.77 -14.76
CA ASN A 329 19.09 -5.42 -15.31
C ASN A 329 20.05 -4.61 -14.43
N MET A 330 19.97 -4.77 -13.12
CA MET A 330 20.88 -4.17 -12.15
C MET A 330 21.21 -5.13 -11.02
N VAL A 331 22.44 -5.01 -10.49
CA VAL A 331 22.95 -5.79 -9.36
C VAL A 331 23.71 -4.87 -8.41
N TYR A 332 23.34 -4.90 -7.13
CA TYR A 332 23.99 -4.13 -6.07
C TYR A 332 24.69 -5.04 -5.09
N LYS A 333 25.94 -4.69 -4.76
CA LYS A 333 26.79 -5.39 -3.80
C LYS A 333 27.83 -4.44 -3.17
N PRO A 334 27.44 -3.52 -2.28
CA PRO A 334 28.33 -2.47 -1.78
C PRO A 334 29.37 -2.97 -0.76
N GLY A 335 29.16 -4.15 -0.15
CA GLY A 335 29.97 -4.69 0.94
C GLY A 335 30.03 -6.22 0.93
N VAL A 336 30.64 -6.80 1.97
CA VAL A 336 30.81 -8.26 2.12
C VAL A 336 30.56 -8.65 3.57
N ASN A 337 29.67 -9.64 3.78
CA ASN A 337 29.18 -10.13 5.07
C ASN A 337 28.40 -9.08 5.89
N ASP A 338 27.76 -8.13 5.23
CA ASP A 338 26.95 -7.09 5.87
C ASP A 338 25.45 -7.45 5.91
N ASN A 339 25.09 -8.60 5.30
CA ASN A 339 23.73 -9.03 5.03
C ASN A 339 22.94 -7.96 4.25
N PHE A 340 23.61 -7.26 3.33
CA PHE A 340 22.98 -6.29 2.45
C PHE A 340 21.88 -6.96 1.63
N GLY A 341 20.70 -6.32 1.57
CA GLY A 341 19.53 -6.92 0.93
C GLY A 341 18.72 -7.80 1.88
N THR A 342 18.91 -7.70 3.20
CA THR A 342 17.98 -8.30 4.18
C THR A 342 16.56 -7.79 3.90
N ASN A 343 16.44 -6.50 3.61
CA ASN A 343 15.26 -5.86 3.05
C ASN A 343 15.69 -4.88 1.96
N ALA A 344 14.87 -4.72 0.91
CA ALA A 344 15.11 -3.77 -0.19
C ALA A 344 13.78 -3.16 -0.66
N TYR A 345 13.42 -1.99 -0.14
CA TYR A 345 12.15 -1.33 -0.47
C TYR A 345 12.37 -0.21 -1.49
N ALA A 346 11.39 -0.06 -2.38
CA ALA A 346 11.34 1.05 -3.32
C ALA A 346 10.48 2.18 -2.76
N GLY A 347 10.88 3.44 -2.94
CA GLY A 347 10.10 4.60 -2.50
C GLY A 347 10.78 5.91 -2.89
N ASP A 348 10.00 6.95 -3.10
CA ASP A 348 10.44 8.32 -3.41
C ASP A 348 10.87 9.06 -2.18
N VAL A 349 12.10 8.79 -1.77
CA VAL A 349 12.57 9.33 -0.50
C VAL A 349 12.99 10.78 -0.66
N ASN A 350 13.25 11.26 -1.87
CA ASN A 350 13.62 12.65 -2.15
C ASN A 350 12.47 13.51 -2.72
N GLY A 351 11.31 12.93 -3.04
CA GLY A 351 10.14 13.64 -3.56
C GLY A 351 10.30 14.13 -5.00
N ASP A 352 11.22 13.54 -5.78
CA ASP A 352 11.44 13.90 -7.19
C ASP A 352 10.47 13.20 -8.15
N GLY A 353 9.75 12.21 -7.62
CA GLY A 353 8.71 11.49 -8.33
C GLY A 353 9.14 10.26 -9.08
N PHE A 354 10.37 9.81 -8.85
CA PHE A 354 10.89 8.54 -9.28
C PHE A 354 11.18 7.67 -8.04
N GLN A 355 11.09 6.35 -8.20
CA GLN A 355 11.31 5.46 -7.07
C GLN A 355 12.79 5.26 -6.83
N ASP A 356 13.20 5.56 -5.61
CA ASP A 356 14.52 5.25 -5.09
C ASP A 356 14.52 3.86 -4.45
N LEU A 357 15.71 3.36 -4.12
CA LEU A 357 15.89 2.06 -3.47
C LEU A 357 16.54 2.24 -2.10
N VAL A 358 15.87 1.74 -1.06
CA VAL A 358 16.35 1.75 0.33
C VAL A 358 16.63 0.31 0.77
N VAL A 359 17.88 0.03 1.13
CA VAL A 359 18.35 -1.34 1.40
C VAL A 359 18.97 -1.45 2.79
N GLY A 360 18.53 -2.43 3.56
CA GLY A 360 19.09 -2.74 4.88
C GLY A 360 20.31 -3.66 4.81
N ALA A 361 21.32 -3.35 5.62
CA ALA A 361 22.51 -4.15 5.86
C ALA A 361 22.76 -4.28 7.37
N PRO A 362 21.95 -5.08 8.08
CA PRO A 362 21.98 -5.14 9.54
C PRO A 362 23.29 -5.66 10.13
N PHE A 363 24.12 -6.36 9.35
CA PHE A 363 25.38 -6.94 9.85
C PHE A 363 26.60 -6.04 9.64
N TYR A 364 26.39 -4.88 8.99
CA TYR A 364 27.43 -3.88 8.78
C TYR A 364 28.12 -3.46 10.09
N SER A 365 29.44 -3.28 10.02
CA SER A 365 30.30 -2.79 11.11
C SER A 365 30.08 -3.53 12.43
N SER A 366 30.41 -4.82 12.46
CA SER A 366 30.20 -5.68 13.64
C SER A 366 28.73 -5.72 14.09
N LYS A 367 27.81 -5.79 13.12
CA LYS A 367 26.36 -5.83 13.34
C LYS A 367 25.78 -4.59 14.04
N VAL A 368 26.44 -3.45 13.92
CA VAL A 368 25.82 -2.17 14.24
C VAL A 368 24.64 -1.93 13.31
N GLY A 369 24.83 -2.21 12.02
CA GLY A 369 23.83 -2.09 10.98
C GLY A 369 23.83 -0.73 10.28
N GLN A 370 23.39 -0.72 9.02
CA GLN A 370 23.34 0.46 8.16
C GLN A 370 22.20 0.34 7.15
N ILE A 371 21.68 1.48 6.70
CA ILE A 371 20.79 1.60 5.55
C ILE A 371 21.53 2.28 4.39
N TYR A 372 21.39 1.71 3.19
CA TYR A 372 21.87 2.28 1.94
C TYR A 372 20.70 2.85 1.15
N VAL A 373 20.86 4.08 0.64
CA VAL A 373 19.86 4.75 -0.19
C VAL A 373 20.47 5.00 -1.57
N PHE A 374 19.83 4.43 -2.58
CA PHE A 374 20.16 4.62 -3.98
C PHE A 374 19.08 5.49 -4.61
N LEU A 375 19.42 6.75 -4.88
CA LEU A 375 18.49 7.67 -5.51
C LEU A 375 18.45 7.41 -7.01
N SER A 376 17.24 7.49 -7.55
CA SER A 376 16.97 7.46 -8.96
C SER A 376 17.19 8.84 -9.59
N ASN A 377 17.37 8.84 -10.91
CA ASN A 377 17.40 10.06 -11.71
C ASN A 377 16.58 9.78 -12.96
N LEU A 378 15.35 10.30 -12.99
CA LEU A 378 14.39 10.08 -14.08
C LEU A 378 14.14 8.59 -14.36
N GLY A 379 13.96 7.78 -13.31
CA GLY A 379 13.71 6.33 -13.41
C GLY A 379 14.97 5.50 -13.61
N THR A 380 16.16 6.09 -13.63
CA THR A 380 17.42 5.32 -13.63
C THR A 380 18.04 5.34 -12.24
N LEU A 381 18.12 4.19 -11.57
CA LEU A 381 18.82 4.10 -10.29
C LEU A 381 20.33 4.29 -10.44
N SER A 382 20.95 4.94 -9.44
CA SER A 382 22.40 5.03 -9.36
C SER A 382 23.06 3.68 -9.09
N ASN A 383 24.28 3.48 -9.62
CA ASN A 383 25.09 2.28 -9.37
C ASN A 383 25.84 2.32 -8.03
N ILE A 384 25.87 3.46 -7.35
CA ILE A 384 26.46 3.65 -6.03
C ILE A 384 25.43 4.25 -5.08
N PRO A 385 25.48 3.93 -3.78
CA PRO A 385 24.61 4.55 -2.80
C PRO A 385 24.95 6.03 -2.66
N GLN A 386 23.95 6.89 -2.68
CA GLN A 386 24.10 8.33 -2.48
C GLN A 386 24.15 8.67 -0.99
N GLN A 387 23.37 7.95 -0.18
CA GLN A 387 23.36 8.12 1.26
C GLN A 387 23.54 6.78 1.97
N ASN A 388 24.36 6.83 3.02
CA ASN A 388 24.54 5.76 3.99
C ASN A 388 24.00 6.27 5.33
N LEU A 389 22.79 5.85 5.68
CA LEU A 389 22.15 6.21 6.94
C LEU A 389 22.61 5.23 8.02
N ILE A 390 23.30 5.75 9.03
CA ILE A 390 23.82 4.97 10.15
C ILE A 390 22.89 5.10 11.35
N ALA A 391 22.90 4.09 12.20
CA ALA A 391 22.18 4.16 13.46
C ALA A 391 22.72 5.33 14.32
N PRO A 392 21.84 6.16 14.93
CA PRO A 392 22.22 7.26 15.81
C PRO A 392 22.71 6.72 17.16
N LEU A 393 23.90 6.13 17.17
CA LEU A 393 24.42 5.39 18.33
C LEU A 393 25.44 6.23 19.10
N GLU A 394 24.96 7.20 19.87
CA GLU A 394 25.67 7.73 21.06
C GLU A 394 25.59 6.74 22.25
N VAL A 395 25.22 5.48 22.00
CA VAL A 395 24.84 4.54 23.06
C VAL A 395 25.83 3.38 23.10
N SER A 396 26.58 3.30 24.20
CA SER A 396 27.41 2.17 24.65
C SER A 396 26.64 0.83 24.84
N ASN A 397 25.43 0.70 24.27
CA ASN A 397 24.44 -0.36 24.49
C ASN A 397 24.19 -1.26 23.26
N CYS A 398 25.16 -1.34 22.34
CA CYS A 398 25.28 -2.44 21.37
C CYS A 398 26.39 -3.44 21.80
N PRO A 399 26.41 -4.00 23.02
CA PRO A 399 27.56 -4.76 23.48
C PRO A 399 27.65 -6.14 22.80
N GLY A 400 28.87 -6.53 22.41
CA GLY A 400 29.24 -7.91 22.09
C GLY A 400 29.08 -8.33 20.62
N ALA A 401 29.22 -9.63 20.35
CA ALA A 401 29.26 -10.23 19.01
C ALA A 401 27.95 -10.15 18.20
N ASN A 402 26.85 -9.65 18.79
CA ASN A 402 25.53 -9.60 18.16
C ASN A 402 25.13 -8.22 17.63
N GLY A 403 25.76 -7.14 18.11
CA GLY A 403 25.47 -5.76 17.70
C GLY A 403 24.02 -5.33 17.94
N CYS A 404 23.56 -4.29 17.24
CA CYS A 404 22.21 -3.74 17.32
C CYS A 404 21.32 -4.13 16.13
N GLN A 405 21.93 -4.55 15.01
CA GLN A 405 21.24 -5.00 13.81
C GLN A 405 20.26 -3.98 13.23
N PHE A 406 20.66 -2.70 13.22
CA PHE A 406 19.88 -1.63 12.59
C PHE A 406 19.68 -1.91 11.10
N GLY A 407 18.43 -1.92 10.65
CA GLY A 407 18.06 -2.29 9.28
C GLY A 407 17.55 -3.72 9.12
N THR A 408 17.30 -4.43 10.22
CA THR A 408 16.68 -5.77 10.20
C THR A 408 15.24 -5.71 9.68
N SER A 409 14.52 -4.64 10.00
CA SER A 409 13.17 -4.35 9.52
C SER A 409 13.13 -2.89 9.07
N ILE A 410 12.41 -2.63 7.98
CA ILE A 410 12.26 -1.31 7.37
C ILE A 410 10.81 -1.16 6.92
N VAL A 411 10.25 0.02 7.12
CA VAL A 411 8.99 0.45 6.51
C VAL A 411 9.20 1.85 5.93
N LEU A 412 8.65 2.04 4.73
CA LEU A 412 8.62 3.30 4.01
C LEU A 412 7.16 3.74 3.94
N ASP A 413 6.85 4.98 4.31
CA ASP A 413 5.49 5.53 4.16
C ASP A 413 5.47 7.06 4.32
N TYR A 414 4.35 7.71 4.03
CA TYR A 414 4.15 9.15 4.24
C TYR A 414 3.70 9.44 5.68
N PHE A 415 4.60 9.28 6.64
CA PHE A 415 4.32 9.58 8.05
C PHE A 415 4.05 11.06 8.28
N ASN A 416 4.50 11.92 7.39
CA ASN A 416 4.11 13.31 7.37
C ASN A 416 3.53 13.64 5.97
N SER A 417 2.79 14.74 5.85
CA SER A 417 2.21 15.17 4.57
C SER A 417 3.17 16.04 3.73
N ASP A 418 4.48 15.81 3.79
CA ASP A 418 5.48 16.60 3.06
C ASP A 418 5.79 16.10 1.64
N LYS A 419 5.17 14.98 1.24
CA LYS A 419 5.29 14.33 -0.08
C LYS A 419 6.61 13.62 -0.33
N CYS A 420 7.41 13.41 0.70
CA CYS A 420 8.55 12.53 0.66
C CYS A 420 8.25 11.30 1.51
N ILE A 421 8.75 10.17 1.07
CA ILE A 421 8.59 8.94 1.84
C ILE A 421 9.53 9.01 3.05
N ASP A 422 8.93 8.83 4.23
CA ASP A 422 9.61 8.72 5.51
C ASP A 422 9.99 7.25 5.79
N LEU A 423 10.83 7.05 6.81
CA LEU A 423 11.48 5.76 7.07
C LEU A 423 11.38 5.37 8.55
N ALA A 424 10.85 4.18 8.83
CA ALA A 424 10.97 3.52 10.13
C ALA A 424 11.94 2.34 10.04
N VAL A 425 12.87 2.23 10.99
CA VAL A 425 13.91 1.20 11.00
C VAL A 425 14.01 0.51 12.36
N GLY A 426 13.95 -0.82 12.37
CA GLY A 426 14.15 -1.63 13.57
C GLY A 426 15.59 -2.07 13.80
N ALA A 427 15.97 -2.15 15.07
CA ALA A 427 17.22 -2.67 15.59
C ALA A 427 16.93 -3.63 16.76
N PRO A 428 16.48 -4.87 16.47
CA PRO A 428 15.86 -5.75 17.46
C PRO A 428 16.81 -6.28 18.54
N THR A 429 18.13 -6.24 18.31
CA THR A 429 19.13 -6.72 19.29
C THR A 429 19.70 -5.61 20.17
N PHE A 430 19.23 -4.37 20.02
CA PHE A 430 19.60 -3.25 20.89
C PHE A 430 19.47 -3.60 22.37
N ASN A 431 20.43 -3.14 23.18
CA ASN A 431 20.49 -3.36 24.63
C ASN A 431 20.30 -4.84 25.01
N SER A 432 21.10 -5.71 24.38
CA SER A 432 21.11 -7.16 24.61
C SER A 432 19.76 -7.85 24.35
N GLY A 433 19.05 -7.42 23.31
CA GLY A 433 17.78 -8.03 22.89
C GLY A 433 16.52 -7.29 23.35
N GLN A 434 16.65 -6.11 23.96
CA GLN A 434 15.50 -5.24 24.24
C GLN A 434 14.79 -4.81 22.96
N GLY A 435 15.56 -4.39 21.96
CA GLY A 435 15.06 -3.86 20.70
C GLY A 435 14.65 -2.39 20.76
N ILE A 436 14.76 -1.73 19.61
CA ILE A 436 14.46 -0.30 19.42
C ILE A 436 14.03 -0.05 17.98
N VAL A 437 13.20 0.96 17.77
CA VAL A 437 12.78 1.46 16.46
C VAL A 437 13.07 2.94 16.36
N PHE A 438 13.58 3.36 15.21
CA PHE A 438 13.85 4.76 14.86
C PHE A 438 12.92 5.18 13.74
N VAL A 439 12.36 6.38 13.84
CA VAL A 439 11.60 7.02 12.75
C VAL A 439 12.36 8.22 12.26
N PHE A 440 12.60 8.27 10.95
CA PHE A 440 13.27 9.34 10.24
C PHE A 440 12.30 9.93 9.24
N ASN A 441 12.01 11.22 9.40
CA ASN A 441 11.30 11.94 8.37
C ASN A 441 12.28 12.32 7.27
N SER A 442 11.84 12.20 6.02
CA SER A 442 12.62 12.72 4.92
C SER A 442 12.65 14.25 4.96
N THR A 443 13.73 14.80 4.46
CA THR A 443 13.94 16.23 4.25
C THR A 443 13.67 16.63 2.80
N CYS A 444 13.29 15.66 1.95
CA CYS A 444 13.15 15.82 0.50
C CYS A 444 14.44 16.32 -0.18
N ASP A 445 15.60 16.16 0.46
CA ASP A 445 16.87 16.55 -0.15
C ASP A 445 17.21 15.60 -1.30
N ALA A 446 17.61 16.17 -2.45
CA ALA A 446 17.89 15.43 -3.67
C ALA A 446 19.11 14.48 -3.59
N ILE A 447 19.89 14.52 -2.51
CA ILE A 447 21.10 13.71 -2.32
C ILE A 447 21.07 12.96 -0.98
N ASN A 448 20.67 13.63 0.11
CA ASN A 448 20.67 13.10 1.47
C ASN A 448 19.27 13.26 2.11
N PRO A 449 18.27 12.49 1.66
CA PRO A 449 16.89 12.64 2.12
C PRO A 449 16.75 12.51 3.64
N TYR A 450 17.54 11.67 4.30
CA TYR A 450 17.39 11.44 5.75
C TYR A 450 18.44 12.17 6.58
N SER A 451 18.04 12.70 7.74
CA SER A 451 18.99 13.12 8.77
C SER A 451 19.55 11.90 9.51
N ASN A 452 20.80 11.95 9.96
CA ASN A 452 21.34 10.95 10.90
C ASN A 452 20.72 11.06 12.31
N ILE A 453 19.94 12.11 12.59
CA ILE A 453 19.21 12.28 13.84
C ILE A 453 17.75 11.88 13.59
N PRO A 454 17.21 10.89 14.32
CA PRO A 454 15.84 10.42 14.14
C PRO A 454 14.85 11.45 14.71
N ASN A 455 13.67 11.52 14.12
CA ASN A 455 12.55 12.33 14.61
C ASN A 455 11.94 11.72 15.87
N SER A 456 11.87 10.38 15.91
CA SER A 456 11.33 9.63 17.04
C SER A 456 12.08 8.34 17.32
N ILE A 457 12.15 8.00 18.61
CA ILE A 457 12.80 6.81 19.14
C ILE A 457 11.79 6.03 19.99
N LEU A 458 11.60 4.76 19.66
CA LEU A 458 10.67 3.85 20.32
C LEU A 458 11.45 2.68 20.93
N ILE A 459 11.53 2.61 22.26
CA ILE A 459 12.30 1.61 23.00
C ILE A 459 11.38 0.50 23.50
N GLY A 460 11.80 -0.75 23.26
CA GLY A 460 11.06 -1.95 23.62
C GLY A 460 10.85 -2.16 25.12
N PRO A 461 10.01 -3.16 25.48
CA PRO A 461 9.71 -3.49 26.87
C PRO A 461 10.98 -3.90 27.65
N PRO A 462 10.97 -3.92 28.99
CA PRO A 462 12.15 -4.32 29.75
C PRO A 462 12.50 -5.78 29.44
N THR A 463 13.78 -6.10 29.27
CA THR A 463 14.22 -7.46 28.91
C THR A 463 13.76 -8.52 29.92
N THR A 464 13.59 -8.16 31.20
CA THR A 464 13.07 -9.04 32.24
C THR A 464 11.64 -9.54 32.00
N SER A 465 10.85 -8.90 31.12
CA SER A 465 9.51 -9.38 30.74
C SER A 465 9.51 -10.29 29.51
N CYS A 466 10.69 -10.61 28.97
CA CYS A 466 10.83 -11.29 27.67
C CYS A 466 11.43 -12.69 27.82
N ASP A 467 11.20 -13.55 26.82
CA ASP A 467 11.75 -14.90 26.80
C ASP A 467 13.27 -14.86 26.74
N ALA A 468 13.92 -15.61 27.63
CA ALA A 468 15.37 -15.60 27.80
C ALA A 468 16.02 -14.19 27.85
N ASN A 469 15.28 -13.17 28.30
CA ASN A 469 15.66 -11.76 28.28
C ASN A 469 15.84 -11.13 26.89
N ILE A 470 15.22 -11.69 25.85
CA ILE A 470 15.28 -11.21 24.46
C ILE A 470 13.85 -10.90 24.00
N CYS A 471 13.52 -9.62 23.85
CA CYS A 471 12.20 -9.16 23.40
C CYS A 471 12.11 -9.11 21.87
N SER A 472 13.22 -8.78 21.20
CA SER A 472 13.27 -8.54 19.75
C SER A 472 12.29 -7.47 19.27
N PHE A 473 12.09 -6.40 20.06
CA PHE A 473 11.22 -5.29 19.66
C PHE A 473 11.73 -4.60 18.39
N GLY A 474 10.86 -4.44 17.40
CA GLY A 474 11.25 -3.92 16.08
C GLY A 474 11.81 -4.98 15.15
N ALA A 475 11.64 -6.28 15.43
CA ALA A 475 12.05 -7.33 14.49
C ALA A 475 11.17 -7.37 13.23
N THR A 476 9.91 -6.93 13.34
CA THR A 476 8.97 -6.77 12.23
C THR A 476 8.24 -5.44 12.39
N LEU A 477 7.94 -4.80 11.26
CA LEU A 477 7.28 -3.50 11.17
C LEU A 477 6.24 -3.52 10.05
N ALA A 478 5.16 -2.76 10.20
CA ALA A 478 4.19 -2.45 9.15
C ALA A 478 3.61 -1.05 9.37
N SER A 479 3.23 -0.35 8.29
CA SER A 479 2.52 0.93 8.33
C SER A 479 1.19 0.86 7.60
N GLY A 480 0.26 1.72 8.02
CA GLY A 480 -1.08 1.83 7.46
C GLY A 480 -1.98 2.67 8.36
N ASP A 481 -3.13 3.10 7.87
CA ASP A 481 -4.03 4.02 8.55
C ASP A 481 -5.18 3.25 9.23
N THR A 482 -5.07 3.04 10.55
CA THR A 482 -6.06 2.26 11.32
C THR A 482 -7.23 3.12 11.82
N ASN A 483 -7.01 4.43 11.93
CA ASN A 483 -7.98 5.35 12.53
C ASN A 483 -8.73 6.17 11.44
N GLY A 484 -8.32 6.06 10.18
CA GLY A 484 -8.91 6.75 9.03
C GLY A 484 -8.69 8.26 9.01
N ASP A 485 -7.61 8.76 9.61
CA ASP A 485 -7.24 10.17 9.61
C ASP A 485 -6.46 10.60 8.36
N GLY A 486 -6.06 9.63 7.52
CA GLY A 486 -5.35 9.82 6.27
C GLY A 486 -3.82 9.84 6.40
N LEU A 487 -3.27 9.55 7.57
CA LEU A 487 -1.85 9.34 7.81
C LEU A 487 -1.57 7.89 8.26
N PRO A 488 -0.43 7.30 7.85
CA PRO A 488 -0.04 5.98 8.30
C PRO A 488 0.41 5.97 9.76
N ASP A 489 -0.09 4.99 10.50
CA ASP A 489 0.34 4.56 11.82
C ASP A 489 1.43 3.48 11.73
N LEU A 490 1.99 3.06 12.87
CA LEU A 490 3.07 2.07 12.93
C LEU A 490 2.70 0.88 13.82
N LEU A 491 2.81 -0.34 13.26
CA LEU A 491 2.79 -1.59 14.02
C LEU A 491 4.21 -2.11 14.21
N ILE A 492 4.51 -2.51 15.46
CA ILE A 492 5.83 -2.97 15.85
C ILE A 492 5.73 -4.34 16.51
N GLY A 493 6.37 -5.34 15.93
CA GLY A 493 6.44 -6.69 16.49
C GLY A 493 7.59 -6.87 17.48
N ALA A 494 7.32 -7.65 18.52
CA ALA A 494 8.28 -8.10 19.52
C ALA A 494 8.01 -9.57 19.86
N THR A 495 8.54 -10.48 19.04
CA THR A 495 8.25 -11.92 19.10
C THR A 495 8.62 -12.57 20.44
N GLY A 496 9.64 -12.04 21.14
CA GLY A 496 10.09 -12.56 22.43
C GLY A 496 9.45 -11.88 23.64
N ALA A 497 8.61 -10.87 23.44
CA ALA A 497 7.95 -10.17 24.54
C ALA A 497 6.94 -11.06 25.29
N SER A 498 6.53 -10.61 26.48
CA SER A 498 5.58 -11.32 27.35
C SER A 498 5.96 -12.80 27.58
N ALA A 499 7.21 -13.03 28.00
CA ALA A 499 7.79 -14.36 28.21
C ALA A 499 7.65 -15.30 27.00
N GLY A 500 7.78 -14.74 25.79
CA GLY A 500 7.76 -15.50 24.54
C GLY A 500 6.36 -15.76 23.98
N ILE A 501 5.32 -15.18 24.58
CA ILE A 501 3.97 -15.12 23.97
C ILE A 501 4.04 -14.31 22.66
N GLY A 502 4.88 -13.27 22.64
CA GLY A 502 5.00 -12.33 21.53
C GLY A 502 3.94 -11.24 21.60
N ASP A 503 4.36 -10.00 21.34
CA ASP A 503 3.51 -8.82 21.38
C ASP A 503 3.63 -8.00 20.09
N VAL A 504 2.56 -7.29 19.75
CA VAL A 504 2.49 -6.27 18.70
C VAL A 504 1.97 -4.98 19.28
N TYR A 505 2.69 -3.90 19.04
CA TYR A 505 2.41 -2.57 19.57
C TYR A 505 1.95 -1.67 18.41
N LEU A 506 0.76 -1.10 18.55
CA LEU A 506 0.28 -0.04 17.65
C LEU A 506 0.67 1.31 18.23
N VAL A 507 1.34 2.11 17.40
CA VAL A 507 1.72 3.49 17.71
C VAL A 507 1.03 4.37 16.69
N LEU A 508 0.09 5.20 17.14
CA LEU A 508 -0.58 6.14 16.26
C LEU A 508 0.34 7.30 15.91
N ASN A 509 0.16 7.79 14.69
CA ASN A 509 0.81 8.98 14.20
C ASN A 509 -0.09 10.20 14.40
N ASP A 510 0.39 11.25 15.07
CA ASP A 510 -0.39 12.47 15.25
C ASP A 510 -0.21 13.41 14.03
N PRO A 511 -1.28 13.89 13.38
CA PRO A 511 -1.16 14.75 12.20
C PRO A 511 -0.43 16.08 12.41
N ILE A 512 -0.24 16.51 13.65
CA ILE A 512 0.42 17.76 14.00
C ILE A 512 1.82 17.50 14.52
N THR A 513 1.98 16.57 15.46
CA THR A 513 3.26 16.33 16.15
C THR A 513 4.06 15.17 15.58
N GLY A 514 3.48 14.36 14.71
CA GLY A 514 4.05 13.11 14.23
C GLY A 514 4.11 12.04 15.31
N PHE A 515 4.93 11.01 15.10
CA PHE A 515 5.20 10.01 16.12
C PHE A 515 5.85 10.61 17.36
N ARG A 516 5.43 10.14 18.54
CA ARG A 516 6.04 10.48 19.82
C ARG A 516 7.26 9.62 20.11
N ASN A 517 8.20 10.13 20.93
CA ASN A 517 9.16 9.26 21.60
C ASN A 517 8.45 8.32 22.58
N MET A 518 8.88 7.06 22.65
CA MET A 518 8.28 6.05 23.50
C MET A 518 9.36 5.20 24.18
N ASN A 519 9.16 4.89 25.46
CA ASN A 519 10.01 3.93 26.16
C ASN A 519 9.18 3.00 27.05
N LEU A 520 8.90 1.81 26.54
CA LEU A 520 8.09 0.80 27.24
C LEU A 520 8.80 0.27 28.50
N SER A 521 10.14 0.35 28.57
CA SER A 521 10.91 -0.03 29.76
C SER A 521 10.96 1.04 30.86
N ALA A 522 10.51 2.26 30.57
CA ALA A 522 10.49 3.38 31.51
C ALA A 522 9.07 3.91 31.77
N GLY A 523 8.05 3.05 31.64
CA GLY A 523 6.65 3.37 31.94
C GLY A 523 5.89 4.07 30.81
N GLY A 524 6.48 4.21 29.62
CA GLY A 524 5.75 4.59 28.41
C GLY A 524 4.80 3.49 27.95
N SER A 525 3.84 3.84 27.10
CA SER A 525 2.86 2.90 26.55
C SER A 525 2.65 3.12 25.06
N ALA A 526 2.36 2.03 24.35
CA ALA A 526 1.76 2.07 23.02
C ALA A 526 0.28 2.49 23.12
N ASP A 527 -0.32 2.81 21.97
CA ASP A 527 -1.73 3.17 21.91
C ASP A 527 -2.62 1.92 22.00
N SER A 528 -2.18 0.84 21.34
CA SER A 528 -2.78 -0.48 21.48
C SER A 528 -1.73 -1.60 21.57
N LEU A 529 -2.07 -2.68 22.26
CA LEU A 529 -1.25 -3.87 22.46
C LEU A 529 -2.03 -5.13 22.07
N PHE A 530 -1.43 -5.96 21.23
CA PHE A 530 -1.91 -7.28 20.86
C PHE A 530 -0.91 -8.34 21.34
N SER A 531 -1.36 -9.34 22.10
CA SER A 531 -0.51 -10.45 22.56
C SER A 531 -0.96 -11.77 21.95
N GLY A 532 0.02 -12.63 21.63
CA GLY A 532 -0.19 -13.94 21.03
C GLY A 532 -1.01 -14.92 21.87
N PHE A 533 -1.31 -16.08 21.29
CA PHE A 533 -2.18 -17.08 21.90
C PHE A 533 -1.38 -18.07 22.77
N ALA A 534 -0.12 -18.33 22.42
CA ALA A 534 0.74 -19.29 23.13
C ALA A 534 2.20 -18.84 23.15
N THR A 535 2.97 -19.33 24.13
CA THR A 535 4.42 -19.12 24.19
C THR A 535 5.15 -19.86 23.07
N GLY A 536 6.18 -19.25 22.49
CA GLY A 536 7.01 -19.86 21.44
C GLY A 536 6.30 -20.04 20.11
N SER A 537 5.16 -19.35 19.92
CA SER A 537 4.31 -19.44 18.74
C SER A 537 4.74 -18.52 17.58
N ASN A 538 5.72 -17.64 17.83
CA ASN A 538 6.17 -16.58 16.93
C ASN A 538 5.03 -15.65 16.48
N PHE A 539 4.16 -15.27 17.42
CA PHE A 539 3.25 -14.14 17.20
C PHE A 539 4.05 -12.89 16.79
N SER A 540 3.54 -12.13 15.83
CA SER A 540 4.20 -10.99 15.16
C SER A 540 5.21 -11.32 14.07
N GLN A 541 5.30 -12.57 13.60
CA GLN A 541 6.26 -12.93 12.55
C GLN A 541 5.91 -12.31 11.18
N GLY A 542 4.63 -12.11 10.90
CA GLY A 542 4.12 -11.31 9.79
C GLY A 542 3.13 -10.28 10.31
N LEU A 543 3.28 -9.04 9.84
CA LEU A 543 2.43 -7.90 10.16
C LEU A 543 2.01 -7.21 8.86
N GLN A 544 0.76 -6.79 8.79
CA GLN A 544 0.23 -6.04 7.66
C GLN A 544 -0.97 -5.20 8.10
N PHE A 545 -1.14 -4.06 7.44
CA PHE A 545 -2.39 -3.32 7.42
C PHE A 545 -3.08 -3.59 6.08
N GLN A 546 -4.38 -3.93 6.13
CA GLN A 546 -5.18 -4.20 4.95
C GLN A 546 -6.67 -4.18 5.30
N ASP A 547 -7.52 -3.64 4.43
CA ASP A 547 -8.98 -3.77 4.58
C ASP A 547 -9.42 -5.24 4.43
N THR A 548 -9.69 -5.91 5.54
CA THR A 548 -10.09 -7.33 5.55
C THR A 548 -11.59 -7.52 5.62
N ASN A 549 -12.33 -6.44 5.87
CA ASN A 549 -13.74 -6.47 6.14
C ASN A 549 -14.55 -5.69 5.08
N ALA A 550 -13.88 -5.11 4.09
CA ALA A 550 -14.47 -4.36 2.98
C ALA A 550 -15.27 -3.13 3.46
N ASP A 551 -14.75 -2.38 4.45
CA ASP A 551 -15.32 -1.12 4.92
C ASP A 551 -14.54 0.13 4.47
N GLY A 552 -13.43 -0.06 3.75
CA GLY A 552 -12.57 1.01 3.27
C GLY A 552 -11.62 1.58 4.34
N LEU A 553 -11.44 0.92 5.49
CA LEU A 553 -10.37 1.18 6.44
C LEU A 553 -9.40 0.00 6.48
N GLN A 554 -8.12 0.28 6.71
CA GLN A 554 -7.15 -0.79 6.87
C GLN A 554 -7.28 -1.42 8.25
N ASP A 555 -7.46 -2.73 8.29
CA ASP A 555 -7.46 -3.55 9.49
C ASP A 555 -6.06 -4.07 9.81
N ILE A 556 -5.88 -4.56 11.04
CA ILE A 556 -4.61 -5.12 11.50
C ILE A 556 -4.60 -6.63 11.23
N VAL A 557 -3.56 -7.12 10.55
CA VAL A 557 -3.35 -8.55 10.28
C VAL A 557 -2.04 -9.01 10.91
N ILE A 558 -2.12 -10.04 11.75
CA ILE A 558 -0.97 -10.60 12.49
C ILE A 558 -0.90 -12.11 12.27
N SER A 559 0.28 -12.62 11.93
CA SER A 559 0.52 -14.07 11.85
C SER A 559 1.15 -14.66 13.11
N GLU A 560 0.78 -15.91 13.40
CA GLU A 560 1.34 -16.75 14.47
C GLU A 560 1.58 -18.16 13.90
N PRO A 561 2.63 -18.34 13.10
CA PRO A 561 2.70 -19.48 12.18
C PRO A 561 3.15 -20.77 12.84
N THR A 562 3.89 -20.77 13.96
CA THR A 562 4.50 -22.02 14.45
C THR A 562 3.55 -22.94 15.22
N ALA A 563 3.12 -22.54 16.42
CA ALA A 563 2.34 -23.38 17.32
C ALA A 563 0.86 -23.43 16.96
N THR A 564 0.25 -22.28 16.67
CA THR A 564 -1.18 -22.17 16.37
C THR A 564 -1.48 -22.24 14.89
N ASN A 565 -0.51 -21.83 14.05
CA ASN A 565 -0.60 -21.89 12.61
C ASN A 565 -1.78 -21.06 12.08
N ARG A 566 -1.86 -19.81 12.55
CA ARG A 566 -3.02 -18.92 12.34
C ARG A 566 -2.62 -17.55 11.83
N VAL A 567 -3.59 -16.91 11.18
CA VAL A 567 -3.59 -15.47 10.93
C VAL A 567 -4.80 -14.87 11.62
N TYR A 568 -4.57 -13.76 12.32
CA TYR A 568 -5.59 -13.04 13.08
C TYR A 568 -5.83 -11.68 12.46
N THR A 569 -7.09 -11.29 12.34
CA THR A 569 -7.48 -9.93 11.98
C THR A 569 -8.09 -9.21 13.18
N PHE A 570 -7.81 -7.91 13.28
CA PHE A 570 -8.42 -7.00 14.24
C PHE A 570 -8.95 -5.81 13.46
N HIS A 571 -10.27 -5.70 13.40
CA HIS A 571 -10.91 -4.69 12.56
C HIS A 571 -10.76 -3.30 13.18
N SER A 572 -10.42 -2.36 12.32
CA SER A 572 -10.25 -0.96 12.64
C SER A 572 -11.58 -0.25 12.78
N VAL A 573 -11.55 0.93 13.42
CA VAL A 573 -12.74 1.78 13.55
C VAL A 573 -12.32 3.22 13.30
N ARG A 574 -12.98 3.88 12.35
CA ARG A 574 -12.70 5.28 12.00
C ARG A 574 -12.85 6.22 13.19
N GLY A 575 -11.86 7.09 13.39
CA GLY A 575 -11.74 8.01 14.52
C GLY A 575 -11.55 7.31 15.86
N GLY A 576 -11.34 5.99 15.85
CA GLY A 576 -11.21 5.15 17.02
C GLY A 576 -9.81 4.58 17.17
N LEU A 577 -9.60 3.96 18.32
CA LEU A 577 -8.40 3.21 18.65
C LEU A 577 -8.78 1.73 18.75
N PRO A 578 -8.11 0.82 18.01
CA PRO A 578 -8.26 -0.60 18.22
C PRO A 578 -8.00 -0.93 19.70
N THR A 579 -8.91 -1.66 20.34
CA THR A 579 -8.74 -2.00 21.76
C THR A 579 -7.60 -3.01 21.95
N ASN A 580 -6.92 -2.97 23.09
CA ASN A 580 -5.94 -4.00 23.47
C ASN A 580 -6.56 -5.40 23.44
N GLN A 581 -5.83 -6.38 22.89
CA GLN A 581 -6.26 -7.78 22.86
C GLN A 581 -5.14 -8.69 23.36
N ASN A 582 -5.46 -9.61 24.26
CA ASN A 582 -4.50 -10.59 24.76
C ASN A 582 -5.06 -12.00 24.53
N LEU A 583 -4.65 -12.65 23.45
CA LEU A 583 -5.20 -13.95 23.04
C LEU A 583 -4.86 -15.05 24.04
N PHE A 584 -3.71 -14.97 24.72
CA PHE A 584 -3.32 -15.87 25.80
C PHE A 584 -4.29 -15.85 26.99
N ASN A 585 -4.89 -14.69 27.27
CA ASN A 585 -5.83 -14.48 28.38
C ASN A 585 -7.30 -14.32 27.91
N GLY A 586 -7.68 -14.96 26.80
CA GLY A 586 -9.06 -15.00 26.34
C GLY A 586 -9.53 -13.74 25.59
N GLY A 587 -8.60 -12.92 25.12
CA GLY A 587 -8.87 -11.84 24.16
C GLY A 587 -9.47 -12.37 22.86
N VAL A 588 -10.07 -11.46 22.07
CA VAL A 588 -10.89 -11.79 20.92
C VAL A 588 -10.32 -11.16 19.65
N THR A 589 -10.34 -11.93 18.57
CA THR A 589 -10.02 -11.47 17.22
C THR A 589 -11.29 -11.14 16.46
N SER A 590 -11.24 -10.24 15.49
CA SER A 590 -12.36 -10.06 14.55
C SER A 590 -12.56 -11.30 13.69
N GLN A 591 -11.47 -11.85 13.16
CA GLN A 591 -11.46 -13.12 12.45
C GLN A 591 -10.17 -13.88 12.73
N THR A 592 -10.26 -15.21 12.71
CA THR A 592 -9.12 -16.11 12.74
C THR A 592 -9.17 -16.98 11.49
N LEU A 593 -8.12 -16.92 10.68
CA LEU A 593 -7.92 -17.83 9.56
C LEU A 593 -7.02 -18.98 10.00
N ALA A 594 -7.31 -20.16 9.44
CA ALA A 594 -6.47 -21.35 9.52
C ALA A 594 -6.20 -21.83 8.09
N PRO A 595 -5.00 -22.37 7.79
CA PRO A 595 -4.72 -22.85 6.47
C PRO A 595 -5.53 -24.13 6.21
N PRO A 596 -5.72 -24.52 4.93
CA PRO A 596 -6.39 -25.78 4.63
C PRO A 596 -5.70 -26.97 5.32
N ALA A 597 -6.48 -28.00 5.67
CA ALA A 597 -6.00 -29.14 6.45
C ALA A 597 -4.77 -29.81 5.81
N GLY A 598 -3.74 -30.09 6.63
CA GLY A 598 -2.46 -30.64 6.19
C GLY A 598 -1.42 -29.60 5.77
N ASN A 599 -1.79 -28.31 5.71
CA ASN A 599 -0.89 -27.21 5.37
C ASN A 599 -0.54 -26.35 6.60
N GLY A 600 0.49 -25.51 6.48
CA GLY A 600 0.88 -24.56 7.52
C GLY A 600 1.07 -23.16 6.99
N PHE A 601 0.43 -22.15 7.57
CA PHE A 601 0.79 -20.74 7.41
C PHE A 601 2.26 -20.49 7.79
N GLY A 602 2.80 -19.46 7.16
CA GLY A 602 4.21 -19.18 7.07
C GLY A 602 4.54 -17.86 7.72
N ASN A 603 5.81 -17.52 7.61
CA ASN A 603 6.43 -16.37 8.24
C ASN A 603 6.25 -15.04 7.48
N SER A 604 5.43 -14.98 6.42
CA SER A 604 5.20 -13.73 5.68
C SER A 604 3.76 -13.55 5.21
N ILE A 605 3.31 -12.31 5.28
CA ILE A 605 2.11 -11.79 4.63
C ILE A 605 2.62 -10.91 3.48
N ALA A 606 1.95 -10.91 2.33
CA ALA A 606 2.43 -10.20 1.15
C ALA A 606 2.36 -8.68 1.34
N LEU A 607 3.50 -8.09 1.71
CA LEU A 607 3.64 -6.65 1.76
C LEU A 607 3.82 -6.12 0.35
N TRP A 608 3.06 -5.12 -0.05
CA TRP A 608 3.22 -4.44 -1.33
C TRP A 608 3.72 -3.01 -1.17
N LYS A 609 3.96 -2.39 -2.32
CA LYS A 609 4.90 -1.32 -2.62
C LYS A 609 4.65 0.04 -1.95
N THR A 610 5.67 0.91 -1.97
CA THR A 610 5.58 2.37 -1.84
C THR A 610 6.10 3.04 -3.14
N LYS A 611 5.34 3.97 -3.75
CA LYS A 611 5.61 4.66 -5.04
C LYS A 611 5.84 6.18 -4.87
N ALA A 612 6.26 6.82 -5.96
CA ALA A 612 6.78 8.19 -6.08
C ALA A 612 5.89 9.19 -6.84
N GLU A 613 5.72 10.44 -6.37
CA GLU A 613 4.91 11.50 -7.03
C GLU A 613 5.67 12.25 -8.14
N SER A 614 5.47 11.94 -9.42
CA SER A 614 6.12 12.67 -10.54
C SER A 614 5.55 14.06 -10.78
N PHE A 615 6.19 15.11 -10.26
CA PHE A 615 5.75 16.50 -10.45
C PHE A 615 6.39 17.22 -11.65
N LEU A 616 7.53 16.74 -12.16
CA LEU A 616 8.31 17.50 -13.14
C LEU A 616 7.65 17.58 -14.53
N LEU A 617 6.86 16.59 -14.94
CA LEU A 617 6.18 16.62 -16.24
C LEU A 617 4.93 17.52 -16.23
N ALA A 618 4.25 17.66 -15.09
CA ALA A 618 3.09 18.54 -14.95
C ALA A 618 3.48 20.02 -15.01
N ILE A 619 4.63 20.40 -14.44
CA ILE A 619 5.16 21.76 -14.57
C ILE A 619 5.66 21.99 -15.99
N VAL A 620 6.49 21.13 -16.58
CA VAL A 620 7.05 21.36 -17.93
C VAL A 620 5.95 21.37 -19.02
N LEU A 621 4.91 20.54 -18.90
CA LEU A 621 3.76 20.58 -19.80
C LEU A 621 2.87 21.81 -19.56
N LYS A 622 2.71 22.28 -18.30
CA LYS A 622 2.06 23.57 -18.01
C LYS A 622 2.89 24.76 -18.53
N THR A 623 4.21 24.76 -18.37
CA THR A 623 5.08 25.88 -18.79
C THR A 623 5.25 25.92 -20.31
N LYS A 624 5.31 24.78 -21.02
CA LYS A 624 5.28 24.76 -22.50
C LYS A 624 3.95 25.30 -23.05
N ARG A 625 2.82 25.04 -22.38
CA ARG A 625 1.52 25.62 -22.74
C ARG A 625 1.41 27.11 -22.42
N ILE A 626 2.10 27.59 -21.38
CA ILE A 626 2.08 29.00 -20.96
C ILE A 626 3.07 29.86 -21.76
N LEU A 627 4.19 29.30 -22.24
CA LEU A 627 5.27 30.06 -22.89
C LEU A 627 5.34 29.90 -24.42
N GLY A 628 4.53 29.03 -25.04
CA GLY A 628 4.37 29.00 -26.50
C GLY A 628 5.62 28.67 -27.31
N PHE A 629 6.60 27.97 -26.73
CA PHE A 629 7.74 27.45 -27.49
C PHE A 629 7.34 26.13 -28.16
N SER A 630 7.18 26.18 -29.48
CA SER A 630 7.03 25.03 -30.39
C SER A 630 8.28 24.17 -30.43
#